data_AF-A0A353BXF3-F1
#
_entry.id   AF-A0A353BXF3-F1
#
_cell.length_a   1.000
_cell.length_b   1.000
_cell.length_c   1.000
_cell.angle_alpha   90.00
_cell.angle_beta   90.00
_cell.angle_gamma   90.00
#
_symmetry.space_group_name_H-M   'P 1'
#
loop_
_entity.id
_entity.type
_entity.pdbx_description
1 polymer ?
#
loop_
_entity_poly.entity_id
_entity_poly.type
_entity_poly.pdbx_seq_one_letter_code
_entity_poly.pdbx_strand_id
1 'polypeptide(L)'
;RENNALKIACTALVTGRLDTPLQVTFSDIQGHSGIADTAAVLQSARNRPLTSEILKEQLGRLGNTPFYLADLNVQIAERVMMPLSELNIVRRRAIEGLSADILKQYPKRNARLDNIKLFNDSPKSLPKKRPQQNLSVWVADYQGVVAAATSGANLIYAGGDELTDFHWNADNLADAIQMAHQHGARLVIGLPRINREG
;
A
#
# COMPACT_ATOMS: atom_id res chain seq x y z
N ARG A 1 -5.41 -10.61 -16.06
CA ARG A 1 -4.02 -10.42 -16.53
C ARG A 1 -3.35 -9.47 -15.56
N GLU A 2 -2.32 -9.91 -14.83
CA GLU A 2 -1.58 -9.01 -13.92
C GLU A 2 -0.93 -7.89 -14.75
N ASN A 3 -1.15 -6.63 -14.34
CA ASN A 3 -0.55 -5.48 -15.00
C ASN A 3 0.90 -5.31 -14.50
N ASN A 4 1.87 -5.81 -15.25
CA ASN A 4 3.29 -5.75 -14.89
C ASN A 4 3.90 -4.34 -15.01
N ALA A 5 3.16 -3.34 -15.50
CA ALA A 5 3.69 -1.97 -15.69
C ALA A 5 4.18 -1.30 -14.40
N LEU A 6 3.74 -1.78 -13.23
CA LEU A 6 4.14 -1.26 -11.91
C LEU A 6 5.04 -2.23 -11.13
N LYS A 7 5.39 -3.39 -11.70
CA LYS A 7 6.24 -4.39 -11.03
C LYS A 7 7.71 -4.22 -11.42
N ILE A 8 8.60 -4.46 -10.48
CA ILE A 8 10.06 -4.44 -10.62
C ILE A 8 10.50 -5.75 -11.28
N ALA A 9 11.28 -5.65 -12.36
CA ALA A 9 11.89 -6.80 -13.01
C ALA A 9 12.99 -7.39 -12.12
N CYS A 10 12.96 -8.71 -11.90
CA CYS A 10 14.03 -9.42 -11.22
C CYS A 10 14.50 -10.63 -12.02
N THR A 11 15.78 -10.99 -11.87
CA THR A 11 16.38 -12.21 -12.41
C THR A 11 16.66 -13.18 -11.27
N ALA A 12 16.52 -14.47 -11.53
CA ALA A 12 16.81 -15.52 -10.57
C ALA A 12 18.02 -16.35 -11.02
N LEU A 13 18.95 -16.61 -10.10
CA LEU A 13 20.03 -17.57 -10.25
C LEU A 13 19.82 -18.72 -9.26
N VAL A 14 19.79 -19.95 -9.78
CA VAL A 14 19.61 -21.17 -9.00
C VAL A 14 20.88 -22.00 -9.09
N THR A 15 21.53 -22.28 -7.97
CA THR A 15 22.76 -23.07 -7.93
C THR A 15 22.65 -24.20 -6.92
N GLY A 16 23.34 -25.31 -7.16
CA GLY A 16 23.38 -26.43 -6.21
C GLY A 16 24.00 -27.69 -6.81
N ARG A 17 24.58 -28.53 -5.95
CA ARG A 17 25.14 -29.83 -6.31
C ARG A 17 24.39 -30.94 -5.59
N LEU A 18 24.60 -32.17 -6.03
CA LEU A 18 24.06 -33.34 -5.33
C LEU A 18 24.53 -33.32 -3.86
N ASP A 19 23.63 -33.65 -2.94
CA ASP A 19 23.84 -33.68 -1.50
C ASP A 19 24.20 -32.32 -0.86
N THR A 20 24.00 -31.21 -1.57
CA THR A 20 24.08 -29.85 -1.00
C THR A 20 22.73 -29.15 -1.02
N PRO A 21 22.49 -28.14 -0.16
CA PRO A 21 21.34 -27.25 -0.31
C PRO A 21 21.28 -26.62 -1.70
N LEU A 22 20.06 -26.32 -2.13
CA LEU A 22 19.81 -25.50 -3.31
C LEU A 22 19.81 -24.04 -2.89
N GLN A 23 20.65 -23.23 -3.52
CA GLN A 23 20.69 -21.79 -3.32
C GLN A 23 19.91 -21.07 -4.42
N VAL A 24 19.07 -20.13 -4.02
CA VAL A 24 18.33 -19.25 -4.93
C VAL A 24 18.67 -17.81 -4.61
N THR A 25 19.12 -17.09 -5.63
CA THR A 25 19.41 -15.65 -5.59
C THR A 25 18.43 -14.93 -6.51
N PHE A 26 17.75 -13.91 -6.00
CA PHE A 26 17.00 -12.95 -6.82
C PHE A 26 17.72 -11.62 -6.82
N SER A 27 17.86 -11.01 -8.00
CA SER A 27 18.48 -9.69 -8.15
C SER A 27 17.65 -8.77 -9.03
N ASP A 28 17.70 -7.47 -8.78
CA ASP A 28 17.10 -6.46 -9.65
C ASP A 28 18.15 -5.79 -10.56
N ILE A 29 17.70 -4.91 -11.45
CA ILE A 29 18.57 -4.15 -12.36
C ILE A 29 19.40 -3.07 -11.65
N GLN A 30 19.09 -2.74 -10.40
CA GLN A 30 19.77 -1.72 -9.61
C GLN A 30 20.89 -2.33 -8.73
N GLY A 31 21.07 -3.65 -8.78
CA GLY A 31 22.12 -4.37 -8.06
C GLY A 31 21.72 -4.86 -6.66
N HIS A 32 20.44 -4.74 -6.28
CA HIS A 32 19.95 -5.34 -5.04
C HIS A 32 19.87 -6.84 -5.17
N SER A 33 20.06 -7.57 -4.07
CA SER A 33 19.95 -9.01 -4.10
C SER A 33 19.38 -9.61 -2.81
N GLY A 34 18.68 -10.73 -2.96
CA GLY A 34 18.24 -11.57 -1.87
C GLY A 34 18.62 -13.01 -2.14
N ILE A 35 19.31 -13.63 -1.18
CA ILE A 35 19.85 -14.99 -1.28
C ILE A 35 19.21 -15.85 -0.18
N ALA A 36 18.80 -17.06 -0.54
CA ALA A 36 18.37 -18.05 0.43
C ALA A 36 18.75 -19.46 0.00
N ASP A 37 19.04 -20.31 0.99
CA ASP A 37 19.28 -21.74 0.83
C ASP A 37 18.06 -22.55 1.28
N THR A 38 17.83 -23.69 0.63
CA THR A 38 16.85 -24.69 1.10
C THR A 38 17.31 -25.33 2.39
N ALA A 39 16.37 -25.81 3.21
CA ALA A 39 16.72 -26.57 4.41
C ALA A 39 17.09 -28.02 4.04
N ALA A 40 16.41 -28.57 3.04
CA ALA A 40 16.75 -29.87 2.47
C ALA A 40 17.91 -29.76 1.46
N VAL A 41 18.61 -30.87 1.27
CA VAL A 41 19.65 -31.02 0.24
C VAL A 41 19.06 -31.57 -1.07
N LEU A 42 19.73 -31.30 -2.19
CA LEU A 42 19.40 -31.87 -3.48
C LEU A 42 19.66 -33.38 -3.50
N GLN A 43 18.66 -34.14 -3.92
CA GLN A 43 18.73 -35.60 -3.98
C GLN A 43 18.75 -36.09 -5.42
N SER A 44 19.25 -37.31 -5.68
CA SER A 44 19.15 -37.89 -7.02
C SER A 44 17.70 -38.17 -7.40
N ALA A 45 17.27 -37.66 -8.54
CA ALA A 45 15.94 -37.84 -9.10
C ALA A 45 15.83 -39.21 -9.77
N ARG A 46 14.86 -40.02 -9.32
CA ARG A 46 14.48 -41.28 -9.99
C ARG A 46 13.34 -41.09 -11.00
N ASN A 47 12.29 -40.36 -10.65
CA ASN A 47 11.08 -40.21 -11.48
C ASN A 47 10.69 -38.76 -11.82
N ARG A 48 11.23 -37.75 -11.12
CA ARG A 48 10.89 -36.33 -11.31
C ARG A 48 12.12 -35.43 -11.13
N PRO A 49 12.94 -35.28 -12.17
CA PRO A 49 14.07 -34.35 -12.14
C PRO A 49 13.57 -32.90 -12.07
N LEU A 50 14.36 -32.07 -11.39
CA LEU A 50 14.13 -30.64 -11.31
C LEU A 50 14.57 -30.00 -12.63
N THR A 51 13.60 -29.66 -13.48
CA THR A 51 13.87 -29.02 -14.78
C THR A 51 13.80 -27.50 -14.69
N SER A 52 14.34 -26.82 -15.70
CA SER A 52 14.25 -25.36 -15.87
C SER A 52 12.80 -24.88 -15.86
N GLU A 53 11.88 -25.63 -16.46
CA GLU A 53 10.46 -25.26 -16.57
C GLU A 53 9.79 -25.32 -15.20
N ILE A 54 10.08 -26.36 -14.41
CA ILE A 54 9.57 -26.50 -13.04
C ILE A 54 10.09 -25.36 -12.18
N LEU A 55 11.40 -25.06 -12.25
CA LEU A 55 11.98 -23.94 -11.51
C LEU A 55 11.36 -22.61 -11.92
N LYS A 56 11.16 -22.38 -13.22
CA LYS A 56 10.51 -21.16 -13.74
C LYS A 56 9.07 -21.03 -13.24
N GLU A 57 8.30 -22.12 -13.25
CA GLU A 57 6.93 -22.12 -12.76
C GLU A 57 6.87 -21.85 -11.25
N GLN A 58 7.71 -22.52 -10.46
CA GLN A 58 7.67 -22.38 -9.00
C GLN A 58 8.26 -21.06 -8.53
N LEU A 59 9.42 -20.64 -9.06
CA LEU A 59 10.10 -19.41 -8.67
C LEU A 59 9.44 -18.16 -9.27
N GLY A 60 8.77 -18.28 -10.42
CA GLY A 60 8.05 -17.19 -11.07
C GLY A 60 6.72 -16.80 -10.42
N ARG A 61 6.22 -17.60 -9.48
CA ARG A 61 4.99 -17.31 -8.71
C ARG A 61 5.23 -16.25 -7.63
N LEU A 62 5.38 -15.01 -8.08
CA LEU A 62 5.70 -13.85 -7.24
C LEU A 62 4.46 -13.03 -6.80
N GLY A 63 3.30 -13.23 -7.43
CA GLY A 63 1.97 -12.78 -6.96
C GLY A 63 1.95 -11.37 -6.34
N ASN A 64 1.69 -11.31 -5.03
CA ASN A 64 1.51 -10.09 -4.22
C ASN A 64 2.80 -9.32 -3.91
N THR A 65 3.94 -9.74 -4.44
CA THR A 65 5.19 -9.00 -4.29
C THR A 65 5.29 -7.94 -5.41
N PRO A 66 6.06 -6.86 -5.21
CA PRO A 66 6.26 -5.86 -6.25
C PRO A 66 7.14 -6.36 -7.40
N PHE A 67 7.45 -7.67 -7.48
CA PHE A 67 8.39 -8.23 -8.45
C PHE A 67 7.70 -9.10 -9.50
N TYR A 68 8.31 -9.17 -10.68
CA TYR A 68 8.05 -10.23 -11.65
C TYR A 68 9.38 -10.86 -12.11
N LEU A 69 9.36 -12.16 -12.39
CA LEU A 69 10.53 -12.90 -12.86
C LEU A 69 10.73 -12.63 -14.35
N ALA A 70 11.76 -11.85 -14.69
CA ALA A 70 12.13 -11.53 -16.06
C ALA A 70 12.97 -12.64 -16.70
N ASP A 71 13.93 -13.19 -15.95
CA ASP A 71 14.82 -14.24 -16.44
C ASP A 71 15.25 -15.22 -15.33
N LEU A 72 15.62 -16.44 -15.71
CA LEU A 72 16.03 -17.51 -14.81
C LEU A 72 17.27 -18.23 -15.36
N ASN A 73 18.35 -18.22 -14.59
CA ASN A 73 19.56 -18.98 -14.84
C ASN A 73 19.66 -20.16 -13.86
N VAL A 74 19.89 -21.36 -14.40
CA VAL A 74 19.91 -22.61 -13.63
C VAL A 74 21.26 -23.29 -13.79
N GLN A 75 21.94 -23.50 -12.66
CA GLN A 75 23.27 -24.11 -12.55
C GLN A 75 23.25 -25.21 -11.50
N ILE A 76 22.49 -26.26 -11.79
CA ILE A 76 22.37 -27.45 -10.93
C ILE A 76 22.86 -28.70 -11.66
N ALA A 77 23.27 -29.71 -10.90
CA ALA A 77 23.62 -31.00 -11.47
C ALA A 77 22.41 -31.66 -12.17
N GLU A 78 22.65 -32.44 -13.22
CA GLU A 78 21.58 -33.18 -13.89
C GLU A 78 20.96 -34.23 -12.97
N ARG A 79 19.69 -34.56 -13.21
CA ARG A 79 18.93 -35.58 -12.47
C ARG A 79 18.93 -35.36 -10.95
N VAL A 80 18.80 -34.12 -10.49
CA VAL A 80 18.54 -33.79 -9.08
C VAL A 80 17.06 -33.54 -8.84
N MET A 81 16.61 -33.69 -7.60
CA MET A 81 15.23 -33.48 -7.15
C MET A 81 15.24 -32.59 -5.90
N MET A 82 14.27 -31.69 -5.84
CA MET A 82 13.96 -30.85 -4.68
C MET A 82 12.44 -30.87 -4.48
N PRO A 83 11.93 -31.07 -3.24
CA PRO A 83 10.52 -30.94 -2.97
C PRO A 83 10.00 -29.55 -3.33
N LEU A 84 8.81 -29.48 -3.96
CA LEU A 84 8.22 -28.19 -4.36
C LEU A 84 7.94 -27.28 -3.16
N SER A 85 7.68 -27.86 -1.97
CA SER A 85 7.52 -27.11 -0.72
C SER A 85 8.79 -26.33 -0.37
N GLU A 86 9.97 -26.92 -0.54
CA GLU A 86 11.26 -26.26 -0.30
C GLU A 86 11.48 -25.12 -1.30
N LEU A 87 11.13 -25.32 -2.58
CA LEU A 87 11.19 -24.27 -3.60
C LEU A 87 10.31 -23.05 -3.24
N ASN A 88 9.12 -23.31 -2.70
CA ASN A 88 8.23 -22.23 -2.26
C ASN A 88 8.78 -21.46 -1.06
N ILE A 89 9.40 -22.16 -0.11
CA ILE A 89 10.01 -21.55 1.09
C ILE A 89 11.23 -20.72 0.70
N VAL A 90 12.16 -21.29 -0.08
CA VAL A 90 13.40 -20.60 -0.48
C VAL A 90 13.09 -19.38 -1.36
N ARG A 91 12.11 -19.49 -2.27
CA ARG A 91 11.62 -18.34 -3.06
C ARG A 91 11.16 -17.20 -2.16
N ARG A 92 10.30 -17.50 -1.18
CA ARG A 92 9.77 -16.47 -0.28
C ARG A 92 10.90 -15.78 0.50
N ARG A 93 11.82 -16.56 1.06
CA ARG A 93 12.96 -16.02 1.81
C ARG A 93 13.88 -15.16 0.96
N ALA A 94 14.21 -15.59 -0.26
CA ALA A 94 15.06 -14.82 -1.17
C ALA A 94 14.39 -13.50 -1.57
N ILE A 95 13.08 -13.51 -1.86
CA ILE A 95 12.33 -12.29 -2.19
C ILE A 95 12.18 -11.34 -0.99
N GLU A 96 12.00 -11.88 0.22
CA GLU A 96 12.03 -11.08 1.45
C GLU A 96 13.40 -10.42 1.64
N GLY A 97 14.49 -11.15 1.37
CA GLY A 97 15.85 -10.62 1.37
C GLY A 97 16.04 -9.48 0.36
N LEU A 98 15.58 -9.67 -0.88
CA LEU A 98 15.65 -8.64 -1.94
C LEU A 98 14.87 -7.38 -1.53
N SER A 99 13.67 -7.57 -0.99
CA SER A 99 12.83 -6.46 -0.49
C SER A 99 13.52 -5.70 0.63
N ALA A 100 14.12 -6.43 1.58
CA ALA A 100 14.85 -5.84 2.69
C ALA A 100 16.07 -5.04 2.20
N ASP A 101 16.79 -5.56 1.20
CA ASP A 101 17.96 -4.90 0.64
C ASP A 101 17.61 -3.60 -0.07
N ILE A 102 16.55 -3.59 -0.89
CA ILE A 102 15.99 -2.37 -1.49
C ILE A 102 15.61 -1.35 -0.40
N LEU A 103 14.93 -1.80 0.65
CA LEU A 103 14.47 -0.92 1.73
C LEU A 103 15.60 -0.32 2.57
N LYS A 104 16.82 -0.89 2.58
CA LYS A 104 17.97 -0.28 3.27
C LYS A 104 18.31 1.11 2.72
N GLN A 105 18.06 1.35 1.43
CA GLN A 105 18.27 2.66 0.82
C GLN A 105 17.29 3.72 1.33
N TYR A 106 16.16 3.29 1.89
CA TYR A 106 15.13 4.15 2.43
C TYR A 106 15.17 4.07 3.96
N PRO A 107 16.00 4.89 4.64
CA PRO A 107 16.06 4.88 6.08
C PRO A 107 14.64 5.11 6.61
N LYS A 108 14.19 4.20 7.47
CA LYS A 108 12.92 4.36 8.17
C LYS A 108 12.98 5.72 8.85
N ARG A 109 12.20 6.69 8.34
CA ARG A 109 11.85 7.89 9.10
C ARG A 109 11.02 7.37 10.27
N ASN A 110 11.71 6.96 11.33
CA ASN A 110 11.12 6.93 12.64
C ASN A 110 10.78 8.39 12.89
N ALA A 111 9.55 8.79 12.58
CA ALA A 111 9.02 10.03 13.08
C ALA A 111 9.20 9.93 14.59
N ARG A 112 10.21 10.61 15.15
CA ARG A 112 10.43 10.63 16.58
C ARG A 112 9.14 11.20 17.17
N LEU A 113 8.32 10.31 17.72
CA LEU A 113 7.11 10.69 18.44
C LEU A 113 7.47 11.35 19.78
N ASP A 114 8.75 11.36 20.14
CA ASP A 114 9.32 12.00 21.33
C ASP A 114 8.87 13.46 21.51
N ASN A 115 8.57 14.15 20.41
CA ASN A 115 8.05 15.53 20.39
C ASN A 115 6.57 15.65 19.99
N ILE A 116 5.87 14.53 19.79
CA ILE A 116 4.41 14.57 19.77
C ILE A 116 4.00 14.79 21.21
N LYS A 117 3.61 16.04 21.51
CA LYS A 117 2.75 16.32 22.65
C LYS A 117 1.46 15.55 22.41
N LEU A 118 1.42 14.28 22.82
CA LEU A 118 0.18 13.58 23.06
C LEU A 118 -0.60 14.50 24.00
N PHE A 119 -1.82 14.86 23.61
CA PHE A 119 -2.70 15.72 24.39
C PHE A 119 -3.08 14.99 25.70
N ASN A 120 -2.14 14.91 26.63
CA ASN A 120 -2.29 14.36 27.97
C ASN A 120 -2.61 15.46 28.99
N ASP A 121 -2.70 16.70 28.55
CA ASP A 121 -3.38 17.71 29.36
C ASP A 121 -4.88 17.35 29.35
N SER A 122 -5.34 16.74 30.45
CA SER A 122 -6.72 16.95 30.90
C SER A 122 -6.99 18.44 30.73
N PRO A 123 -8.06 18.88 30.06
CA PRO A 123 -8.19 20.26 29.61
C PRO A 123 -7.96 21.18 30.81
N LYS A 124 -6.77 21.80 30.88
CA LYS A 124 -6.49 22.83 31.87
C LYS A 124 -7.54 23.87 31.59
N SER A 125 -8.43 24.09 32.55
CA SER A 125 -9.52 25.07 32.46
C SER A 125 -8.92 26.38 32.00
N LEU A 126 -8.98 26.66 30.70
CA LEU A 126 -8.57 27.93 30.15
C LEU A 126 -9.45 28.99 30.83
N PRO A 127 -8.89 30.16 31.20
CA PRO A 127 -9.69 31.23 31.75
C PRO A 127 -10.86 31.49 30.79
N LYS A 128 -12.09 31.41 31.30
CA LYS A 128 -13.36 31.52 30.55
C LYS A 128 -13.51 32.91 29.89
N LYS A 129 -12.72 33.25 28.88
CA LYS A 129 -13.31 33.94 27.73
C LYS A 129 -14.20 32.88 27.12
N ARG A 130 -15.53 33.04 27.17
CA ARG A 130 -16.44 32.17 26.43
C ARG A 130 -15.89 32.14 25.00
N PRO A 131 -15.31 31.01 24.52
CA PRO A 131 -14.96 30.95 23.12
C PRO A 131 -16.28 31.21 22.38
N GLN A 132 -16.27 32.05 21.35
CA GLN A 132 -17.39 32.03 20.41
C GLN A 132 -17.53 30.56 20.00
N GLN A 133 -18.65 29.95 20.40
CA GLN A 133 -18.92 28.55 20.14
C GLN A 133 -19.08 28.46 18.63
N ASN A 134 -18.03 28.03 17.93
CA ASN A 134 -18.05 27.93 16.49
C ASN A 134 -18.58 26.56 16.10
N LEU A 135 -19.76 26.50 15.49
CA LEU A 135 -20.35 25.28 14.97
C LEU A 135 -19.97 25.13 13.49
N SER A 136 -19.36 23.99 13.16
CA SER A 136 -19.09 23.59 11.78
C SER A 136 -19.97 22.39 11.42
N VAL A 137 -20.59 22.41 10.25
CA VAL A 137 -21.52 21.37 9.80
C VAL A 137 -21.13 20.90 8.40
N TRP A 138 -21.18 19.60 8.13
CA TRP A 138 -21.11 19.06 6.77
C TRP A 138 -22.51 18.66 6.33
N VAL A 139 -22.94 19.18 5.18
CA VAL A 139 -24.26 18.94 4.60
C VAL A 139 -24.15 18.26 3.23
N ALA A 140 -25.13 17.42 2.90
CA ALA A 140 -25.13 16.65 1.66
C ALA A 140 -25.71 17.43 0.47
N ASP A 141 -26.64 18.37 0.73
CA ASP A 141 -27.42 19.09 -0.29
C ASP A 141 -27.64 20.56 0.08
N TYR A 142 -28.30 21.30 -0.82
CA TYR A 142 -28.64 22.71 -0.60
C TYR A 142 -29.60 22.92 0.57
N GLN A 143 -30.55 22.00 0.81
CA GLN A 143 -31.47 22.11 1.95
C GLN A 143 -30.72 22.07 3.28
N GLY A 144 -29.70 21.22 3.38
CA GLY A 144 -28.81 21.19 4.53
C GLY A 144 -28.04 22.50 4.70
N VAL A 145 -27.60 23.15 3.62
CA VAL A 145 -26.96 24.49 3.69
C VAL A 145 -27.91 25.50 4.31
N VAL A 146 -29.16 25.55 3.84
CA VAL A 146 -30.19 26.45 4.40
C VAL A 146 -30.41 26.17 5.89
N ALA A 147 -30.58 24.90 6.28
CA ALA A 147 -30.82 24.51 7.67
C ALA A 147 -29.64 24.86 8.58
N ALA A 148 -28.40 24.58 8.15
CA ALA A 148 -27.20 24.89 8.91
C ALA A 148 -26.98 26.41 9.05
N ALA A 149 -27.15 27.17 7.97
CA ALA A 149 -26.99 28.62 7.96
C ALA A 149 -28.01 29.31 8.88
N THR A 150 -29.29 28.95 8.76
CA THR A 150 -30.38 29.53 9.58
C THR A 150 -30.30 29.14 11.06
N SER A 151 -29.69 27.99 11.36
CA SER A 151 -29.45 27.51 12.73
C SER A 151 -28.19 28.11 13.38
N GLY A 152 -27.47 29.00 12.69
CA GLY A 152 -26.32 29.71 13.24
C GLY A 152 -24.99 28.96 13.14
N ALA A 153 -24.84 28.03 12.19
CA ALA A 153 -23.53 27.46 11.88
C ALA A 153 -22.57 28.54 11.39
N ASN A 154 -21.31 28.47 11.80
CA ASN A 154 -20.28 29.44 11.40
C ASN A 154 -19.53 28.99 10.14
N LEU A 155 -19.48 27.67 9.91
CA LEU A 155 -18.79 27.05 8.78
C LEU A 155 -19.61 25.89 8.25
N ILE A 156 -19.84 25.85 6.95
CA ILE A 156 -20.61 24.82 6.27
C ILE A 156 -19.71 24.17 5.22
N TYR A 157 -19.54 22.85 5.31
CA TYR A 157 -18.91 22.04 4.27
C TYR A 157 -20.01 21.47 3.36
N ALA A 158 -19.90 21.74 2.06
CA ALA A 158 -20.85 21.27 1.06
C ALA A 158 -20.11 20.76 -0.18
N GLY A 159 -20.66 19.77 -0.88
CA GLY A 159 -20.02 19.16 -2.04
C GLY A 159 -19.08 18.01 -1.71
N GLY A 160 -18.47 17.46 -2.76
CA GLY A 160 -17.60 16.28 -2.71
C GLY A 160 -18.38 14.98 -2.90
N ASP A 161 -19.27 14.67 -1.96
CA ASP A 161 -20.08 13.44 -2.01
C ASP A 161 -21.57 13.78 -2.29
N GLU A 162 -22.15 13.17 -3.32
CA GLU A 162 -23.59 13.27 -3.63
C GLU A 162 -24.32 12.07 -3.04
N LEU A 163 -24.67 12.19 -1.75
CA LEU A 163 -25.36 11.14 -0.98
C LEU A 163 -26.90 11.24 -1.04
N THR A 164 -27.41 12.14 -1.87
CA THR A 164 -28.83 12.41 -2.10
C THR A 164 -29.06 12.52 -3.61
N ASP A 165 -30.31 12.67 -4.04
CA ASP A 165 -30.65 12.94 -5.45
C ASP A 165 -30.28 14.37 -5.91
N PHE A 166 -29.56 15.14 -5.08
CA PHE A 166 -29.12 16.49 -5.36
C PHE A 166 -27.72 16.53 -6.00
N HIS A 167 -27.55 17.35 -7.04
CA HIS A 167 -26.31 17.49 -7.78
C HIS A 167 -25.63 18.85 -7.52
N TRP A 168 -24.34 18.84 -7.20
CA TRP A 168 -23.57 20.07 -7.00
C TRP A 168 -23.03 20.60 -8.33
N ASN A 169 -23.69 21.62 -8.88
CA ASN A 169 -23.24 22.36 -10.05
C ASN A 169 -22.84 23.81 -9.69
N ALA A 170 -22.37 24.59 -10.69
CA ALA A 170 -21.93 25.96 -10.47
C ALA A 170 -23.02 26.87 -9.88
N ASP A 171 -24.26 26.73 -10.36
CA ASP A 171 -25.40 27.55 -9.92
C ASP A 171 -25.79 27.21 -8.48
N ASN A 172 -25.96 25.93 -8.17
CA ASN A 172 -26.28 25.43 -6.83
C ASN A 172 -25.20 25.79 -5.80
N LEU A 173 -23.92 25.77 -6.21
CA LEU A 173 -22.82 26.22 -5.36
C LEU A 173 -22.85 27.73 -5.15
N ALA A 174 -23.15 28.52 -6.18
CA ALA A 174 -23.29 29.97 -6.04
C ALA A 174 -24.43 30.33 -5.07
N ASP A 175 -25.58 29.68 -5.22
CA ASP A 175 -26.73 29.84 -4.32
C ASP A 175 -26.38 29.44 -2.88
N ALA A 176 -25.68 28.31 -2.70
CA ALA A 176 -25.24 27.85 -1.37
C ALA A 176 -24.27 28.83 -0.70
N ILE A 177 -23.31 29.37 -1.46
CA ILE A 177 -22.36 30.39 -0.96
C ILE A 177 -23.12 31.64 -0.52
N GLN A 178 -24.06 32.11 -1.35
CA GLN A 178 -24.87 33.28 -1.03
C GLN A 178 -25.70 33.05 0.24
N MET A 179 -26.38 31.91 0.35
CA MET A 179 -27.20 31.53 1.51
C MET A 179 -26.38 31.50 2.81
N ALA A 180 -25.19 30.88 2.76
CA ALA A 180 -24.28 30.83 3.90
C ALA A 180 -23.81 32.25 4.32
N HIS A 181 -23.35 33.05 3.36
CA HIS A 181 -22.85 34.40 3.62
C HIS A 181 -23.93 35.33 4.18
N GLN A 182 -25.17 35.23 3.70
CA GLN A 182 -26.30 36.02 4.21
C GLN A 182 -26.57 35.78 5.71
N HIS A 183 -26.22 34.60 6.22
CA HIS A 183 -26.38 34.24 7.64
C HIS A 183 -25.06 34.31 8.43
N GLY A 184 -24.02 34.92 7.87
CA GLY A 184 -22.72 35.05 8.52
C GLY A 184 -21.92 33.74 8.62
N ALA A 185 -22.33 32.71 7.88
CA ALA A 185 -21.62 31.44 7.76
C ALA A 185 -20.64 31.47 6.57
N ARG A 186 -19.49 30.82 6.70
CA ARG A 186 -18.58 30.56 5.57
C ARG A 186 -18.93 29.23 4.94
N LEU A 187 -18.90 29.14 3.61
CA LEU A 187 -19.03 27.86 2.91
C LEU A 187 -17.66 27.38 2.38
N VAL A 188 -17.36 26.10 2.59
CA VAL A 188 -16.17 25.42 2.07
C VAL A 188 -16.63 24.27 1.20
N ILE A 189 -16.08 24.19 -0.01
CA ILE A 189 -16.40 23.13 -0.95
C ILE A 189 -15.58 21.88 -0.62
N GLY A 190 -16.26 20.77 -0.34
CA GLY A 190 -15.64 19.46 -0.15
C GLY A 190 -15.16 18.88 -1.47
N LEU A 191 -14.01 18.21 -1.45
CA LEU A 191 -13.53 17.40 -2.58
C LEU A 191 -14.06 15.97 -2.45
N PRO A 192 -14.34 15.27 -3.56
CA PRO A 192 -14.83 13.90 -3.53
C PRO A 192 -13.85 12.95 -2.81
N ARG A 193 -14.39 11.99 -2.07
CA ARG A 193 -13.57 10.98 -1.41
C ARG A 193 -13.00 10.01 -2.44
N ILE A 194 -11.71 9.70 -2.31
CA ILE A 194 -11.08 8.61 -3.08
C ILE A 194 -11.30 7.32 -2.29
N ASN A 195 -12.29 6.52 -2.70
CA ASN A 195 -12.46 5.17 -2.19
C ASN A 195 -11.57 4.22 -3.00
N ARG A 196 -10.74 3.42 -2.31
CA ARG A 196 -10.07 2.26 -2.92
C ARG A 196 -10.91 1.03 -2.57
N GLU A 197 -11.39 0.32 -3.59
CA GLU A 197 -12.03 -0.98 -3.40
C GLU A 197 -10.99 -1.96 -2.81
N GLY A 198 -11.35 -2.60 -1.71
CA GLY A 198 -10.55 -3.61 -1.01
C GLY A 198 -10.72 -5.00 -1.61
#